data_AF-A0A5K1C0L4-F1
#
_entry.id   AF-A0A5K1C0L4-F1
#
_cell.length_a   1.000
_cell.length_b   1.000
_cell.length_c   1.000
_cell.angle_alpha   90.00
_cell.angle_beta   90.00
_cell.angle_gamma   90.00
#
_symmetry.space_group_name_H-M   'P 1'
#
loop_
_entity.id
_entity.type
_entity.pdbx_description
1 polymer ?
#
loop_
_entity_poly.entity_id
_entity_poly.type
_entity_poly.pdbx_seq_one_letter_code
_entity_poly.pdbx_strand_id
1 'polypeptide(L)' 'LQERKKMTMLEIPSIFIPEDWSFTFYEGINRHPNDIFKDKTVAELGCGNGWISIALAEKWSPLK' A
#
# COMPACT_ATOMS: atom_id res chain seq x y z
N LEU A 1 16.54 -10.01 -10.63
CA LEU A 1 15.23 -10.63 -10.37
C LEU A 1 14.73 -10.08 -9.07
N GLN A 2 13.70 -9.24 -9.08
CA GLN A 2 13.11 -8.71 -7.85
C GLN A 2 12.32 -9.86 -7.21
N GLU A 3 12.79 -10.38 -6.07
CA GLU A 3 12.06 -11.43 -5.37
C GLU A 3 10.65 -10.92 -5.04
N ARG A 4 9.64 -11.71 -5.38
CA ARG A 4 8.26 -11.39 -5.00
C ARG A 4 8.15 -11.53 -3.50
N LYS A 5 8.09 -10.40 -2.79
CA LYS A 5 7.87 -10.42 -1.35
C LYS A 5 6.39 -10.71 -1.07
N LYS A 6 6.12 -11.80 -0.37
CA LYS A 6 4.77 -12.14 0.07
C LYS A 6 4.44 -11.34 1.32
N MET A 7 3.39 -10.53 1.26
CA MET A 7 2.81 -9.86 2.43
C MET A 7 1.69 -10.73 3.00
N THR A 8 1.76 -11.05 4.29
CA THR A 8 0.69 -11.75 5.01
C THR A 8 0.03 -10.75 5.94
N MET A 9 -1.29 -10.56 5.75
CA MET A 9 -2.09 -9.63 6.53
C MET A 9 -2.90 -10.39 7.59
N LEU A 10 -3.13 -9.76 8.74
CA LEU A 10 -4.07 -10.26 9.72
C LEU A 10 -5.49 -9.90 9.29
N GLU A 11 -6.38 -10.89 9.29
CA GLU A 11 -7.81 -10.71 9.04
C GLU A 11 -8.55 -10.74 10.38
N ILE A 12 -9.27 -9.65 10.66
CA ILE A 12 -10.07 -9.48 11.86
C ILE A 12 -11.51 -9.21 11.40
N PRO A 13 -12.54 -9.80 12.04
CA PRO A 13 -13.92 -9.49 11.72
C PRO A 13 -14.18 -7.98 11.68
N SER A 14 -14.99 -7.56 10.70
CA SER A 14 -15.37 -6.14 10.50
C SER A 14 -14.25 -5.20 10.05
N ILE A 15 -13.06 -5.71 9.72
CA ILE A 15 -12.02 -4.95 9.01
C ILE A 15 -12.09 -5.29 7.52
N PHE A 16 -12.10 -4.26 6.67
CA PHE A 16 -12.07 -4.45 5.23
C PHE A 16 -10.75 -5.12 4.79
N ILE A 17 -10.88 -6.22 4.05
CA ILE A 17 -9.78 -7.00 3.48
C ILE A 17 -9.42 -6.48 2.07
N PRO A 18 -8.26 -6.88 1.50
CA PRO A 18 -7.92 -6.55 0.13
C PRO A 18 -8.92 -7.19 -0.84
N GLU A 19 -9.57 -6.37 -1.66
CA GLU A 19 -10.48 -6.76 -2.74
C GLU A 19 -9.97 -6.24 -4.09
N ASP A 20 -10.50 -6.75 -5.21
CA ASP A 20 -10.08 -6.40 -6.58
C ASP A 20 -9.99 -4.87 -6.84
N TRP A 21 -10.91 -4.10 -6.27
CA TRP A 21 -10.90 -2.64 -6.36
C TRP A 21 -9.69 -2.01 -5.68
N SER A 22 -9.28 -2.54 -4.52
CA SER A 22 -8.11 -2.06 -3.80
C SER A 22 -6.81 -2.37 -4.56
N PHE A 23 -6.72 -3.54 -5.22
CA PHE A 23 -5.58 -3.86 -6.10
C PHE A 23 -5.52 -2.92 -7.30
N THR A 24 -6.66 -2.67 -7.94
CA THR A 24 -6.77 -1.74 -9.07
C THR A 24 -6.33 -0.33 -8.67
N PHE A 25 -6.73 0.12 -7.47
CA PHE A 25 -6.32 1.40 -6.91
C PHE A 25 -4.80 1.45 -6.68
N TYR A 26 -4.21 0.43 -6.06
CA TYR A 26 -2.76 0.36 -5.83
C TYR A 26 -1.97 0.35 -7.15
N GLU A 27 -2.42 -0.40 -8.17
CA GLU A 27 -1.83 -0.34 -9.51
C GLU A 27 -1.96 1.04 -10.16
N GLY A 28 -3.03 1.79 -9.83
CA GLY A 28 -3.18 3.21 -10.17
C GLY A 28 -2.00 4.04 -9.66
N ILE A 29 -1.71 3.92 -8.37
CA ILE A 29 -0.59 4.63 -7.72
C ILE A 29 0.75 4.19 -8.32
N ASN A 30 0.89 2.90 -8.63
CA ASN A 30 2.10 2.28 -9.15
C ASN A 30 2.55 2.81 -10.51
N ARG A 31 1.66 3.47 -11.26
CA ARG A 31 1.96 4.11 -12.56
C ARG A 31 2.73 5.43 -12.42
N HIS A 32 2.80 6.00 -11.22
CA HIS A 32 3.57 7.20 -10.97
C HIS A 32 5.08 6.90 -10.81
N PRO A 33 5.95 7.91 -11.01
CA PRO A 33 7.38 7.79 -10.76
C PRO A 33 7.71 7.26 -9.36
N ASN A 34 8.86 6.59 -9.22
CA ASN A 34 9.31 6.00 -7.95
C ASN A 34 9.64 7.03 -6.85
N ASP A 35 9.56 8.34 -7.12
CA ASP A 35 9.81 9.41 -6.17
C ASP A 35 8.55 10.21 -5.81
N ILE A 36 7.35 9.79 -6.25
CA ILE A 36 6.10 10.53 -5.99
C ILE A 36 5.84 10.86 -4.51
N PHE A 37 6.29 9.98 -3.60
CA PHE A 37 6.15 10.13 -2.15
C PHE A 37 7.46 10.45 -1.43
N LYS A 38 8.55 10.65 -2.17
CA LYS A 38 9.83 11.02 -1.58
C LYS A 38 9.69 12.34 -0.82
N ASP A 39 10.21 12.39 0.40
CA ASP A 39 10.21 13.58 1.26
C ASP A 39 8.80 14.13 1.58
N LYS A 40 7.76 13.27 1.51
CA LYS A 40 6.38 13.61 1.86
C LYS A 40 5.88 12.78 3.03
N THR A 41 5.08 13.40 3.89
CA THR A 41 4.20 12.69 4.82
C THR A 41 2.96 12.24 4.07
N VAL A 42 2.66 10.93 4.15
CA VAL A 42 1.54 10.31 3.43
C VAL A 42 0.57 9.70 4.44
N ALA A 43 -0.73 9.91 4.21
CA ALA A 43 -1.79 9.27 4.99
C ALA A 43 -2.79 8.60 4.05
N GLU A 44 -3.22 7.39 4.40
CA GLU A 44 -4.30 6.67 3.74
C GLU A 44 -5.60 6.86 4.54
N LEU A 45 -6.59 7.51 3.92
CA LEU A 45 -7.92 7.64 4.52
C LEU A 45 -8.75 6.39 4.22
N GLY A 46 -9.23 5.71 5.27
CA GLY A 46 -10.01 4.48 5.11
C GLY A 46 -9.14 3.25 4.80
N CYS A 47 -8.08 3.04 5.58
CA CYS A 47 -7.04 2.05 5.28
C CYS A 47 -7.42 0.57 5.47
N GLY A 48 -8.59 0.25 6.02
CA GLY A 48 -9.01 -1.13 6.28
C GLY A 48 -7.98 -1.88 7.13
N ASN A 49 -7.48 -3.02 6.65
CA ASN A 49 -6.40 -3.76 7.31
C ASN A 49 -4.98 -3.17 7.08
N GLY A 50 -4.87 -2.06 6.37
CA GLY A 50 -3.65 -1.27 6.18
C GLY A 50 -2.71 -1.77 5.08
N TRP A 51 -3.11 -2.72 4.24
CA TRP A 51 -2.19 -3.35 3.30
C TRP A 51 -1.59 -2.37 2.28
N ILE A 52 -2.35 -1.38 1.81
CA ILE A 52 -1.87 -0.35 0.88
C ILE A 52 -0.84 0.54 1.58
N SER A 53 -1.13 1.05 2.78
CA SER A 53 -0.17 1.81 3.59
C SER A 53 1.17 1.07 3.76
N ILE A 54 1.13 -0.23 4.06
CA ILE A 54 2.36 -1.04 4.20
C ILE A 54 3.07 -1.19 2.86
N ALA A 55 2.35 -1.47 1.78
CA ALA A 55 2.92 -1.59 0.44
C ALA A 55 3.56 -0.27 -0.04
N LEU A 56 2.91 0.87 0.26
CA LEU A 56 3.45 2.21 -0.01
C LEU A 56 4.74 2.45 0.77
N ALA A 57 4.74 2.13 2.06
CA ALA A 57 5.91 2.29 2.92
C ALA A 57 7.10 1.47 2.44
N GLU A 58 6.86 0.22 2.04
CA GLU A 58 7.88 -0.67 1.49
C GLU A 58 8.46 -0.16 0.16
N LYS A 59 7.60 0.23 -0.79
CA LYS A 59 8.06 0.58 -2.12
C LYS A 59 8.68 1.99 -2.19
N TRP A 60 8.13 2.96 -1.48
CA TRP A 60 8.52 4.37 -1.64
C TRP A 60 9.17 5.01 -0.41
N SER A 61 9.22 4.33 0.74
CA SER A 61 9.84 4.85 1.98
C SER A 61 9.51 6.33 2.27
N PRO A 62 8.21 6.70 2.37
CA PRO A 62 7.79 8.06 2.69
C PRO A 62 8.29 8.50 4.07
N LEU A 63 8.23 9.80 4.35
CA LEU A 63 8.60 10.32 5.67
C LEU A 63 7.62 9.81 6.74
N LYS A 64 8.15 9.51 7.92
CA LYS A 64 7.40 9.10 9.11
C LYS A 64 6.55 10.24 9.67
#